data_AF-A0A7G2TR22-F1
#
_entry.id   AF-A0A7G2TR22-F1
#
_cell.length_a   1.000
_cell.length_b   1.000
_cell.length_c   1.000
_cell.angle_alpha   90.00
_cell.angle_beta   90.00
_cell.angle_gamma   90.00
#
_symmetry.space_group_name_H-M   'P 1'
#
loop_
_entity.id
_entity.type
_entity.pdbx_description
1 polymer ?
#
loop_
_entity_poly.entity_id
_entity_poly.type
_entity_poly.pdbx_seq_one_letter_code
_entity_poly.pdbx_strand_id
1 'polypeptide(L)' 'MNATFRPAQIDAALDVPPDPRQRMSATQEERLRELSERTGEPFYEDLTVLQAEQRIELLEAVAY' A
#
# COMPACT_ATOMS: atom_id res chain seq x y z
N MET A 1 -37.53 -13.96 27.22
CA MET A 1 -36.57 -14.00 26.10
C MET A 1 -36.29 -12.56 25.70
N ASN A 2 -35.13 -12.00 26.07
CA ASN A 2 -34.72 -10.66 25.63
C ASN A 2 -33.36 -10.82 24.92
N ALA A 3 -33.40 -11.00 23.60
CA ALA A 3 -32.21 -11.01 22.79
C ALA A 3 -31.81 -9.55 22.53
N THR A 4 -30.86 -9.05 23.32
CA THR A 4 -30.15 -7.81 23.03
C THR A 4 -29.38 -8.01 21.73
N PHE A 5 -29.94 -7.51 20.62
CA PHE A 5 -29.20 -7.35 19.37
C PHE A 5 -28.08 -6.34 19.62
N ARG A 6 -26.86 -6.83 19.84
CA ARG A 6 -25.67 -5.99 19.73
C ARG A 6 -25.48 -5.70 18.24
N PRO A 7 -25.52 -4.44 17.78
CA PRO A 7 -25.10 -4.16 16.41
C PRO A 7 -23.65 -4.60 16.30
N ALA A 8 -23.37 -5.50 15.37
CA ALA A 8 -22.01 -5.78 14.95
C ALA A 8 -21.37 -4.42 14.63
N GLN A 9 -20.36 -4.02 15.40
CA GLN A 9 -19.49 -2.92 15.03
C GLN A 9 -18.81 -3.36 13.74
N ILE A 10 -19.42 -3.03 12.60
CA ILE A 10 -18.77 -3.15 11.31
C ILE A 10 -17.65 -2.13 11.39
N ASP A 11 -16.42 -2.63 11.51
CA ASP A 11 -15.19 -1.85 11.40
C ASP A 11 -15.10 -1.30 9.97
N ALA A 12 -15.84 -0.22 9.70
CA ALA A 12 -15.88 0.49 8.42
C ALA A 12 -14.56 1.21 8.10
N ALA A 13 -13.55 1.10 8.97
CA ALA A 13 -12.21 1.60 8.75
C ALA A 13 -11.36 0.70 7.84
N LEU A 14 -11.85 -0.50 7.46
CA LEU A 14 -11.07 -1.46 6.68
C LEU A 14 -11.08 -1.24 5.16
N ASP A 15 -11.91 -0.33 4.64
CA ASP A 15 -12.12 -0.18 3.18
C ASP A 15 -12.10 1.28 2.70
N VAL A 16 -11.31 2.14 3.37
CA VAL A 16 -11.06 3.48 2.86
C VAL A 16 -9.80 3.42 1.99
N PRO A 17 -9.89 3.63 0.66
CA PRO A 17 -8.70 3.68 -0.18
C PRO A 17 -7.78 4.81 0.29
N PRO A 18 -6.45 4.64 0.16
CA PRO A 18 -5.51 5.67 0.56
C PRO A 18 -5.77 6.97 -0.22
N ASP A 19 -5.53 8.11 0.42
CA ASP A 19 -5.72 9.40 -0.24
C ASP A 19 -4.81 9.48 -1.48
N PRO A 20 -5.31 9.87 -2.66
CA PRO A 20 -4.55 9.81 -3.90
C PRO A 20 -3.33 10.75 -3.91
N ARG A 21 -3.26 11.71 -2.99
CA ARG A 21 -2.13 12.63 -2.81
C ARG A 21 -1.26 12.27 -1.61
N GLN A 22 -1.60 11.19 -0.89
CA GLN A 22 -0.81 10.70 0.22
C GLN A 22 0.57 10.30 -0.32
N ARG A 23 1.63 10.90 0.22
CA ARG A 23 3.01 10.47 -0.05
C ARG A 23 3.19 9.02 0.38
N MET A 24 4.06 8.29 -0.31
CA MET A 24 4.31 6.90 0.02
C MET A 24 4.72 6.73 1.48
N SER A 25 4.33 5.59 2.06
CA SER A 25 4.75 5.23 3.40
C SER A 25 6.23 4.84 3.44
N ALA A 26 6.87 4.95 4.61
CA ALA A 26 8.25 4.51 4.79
C ALA A 26 8.45 3.02 4.44
N THR A 27 7.46 2.17 4.72
CA THR A 27 7.51 0.75 4.35
C THR A 27 7.50 0.55 2.83
N GLN A 28 6.69 1.32 2.11
CA GLN A 28 6.69 1.29 0.65
C GLN A 28 7.99 1.83 0.07
N GLU A 29 8.56 2.89 0.67
CA GLU A 29 9.84 3.45 0.24
C GLU A 29 10.97 2.44 0.36
N GLU A 30 11.08 1.75 1.50
CA GLU A 30 12.09 0.70 1.72
C GLU A 30 11.94 -0.45 0.72
N ARG A 31 10.70 -0.94 0.54
CA ARG A 31 10.38 -2.00 -0.42
C ARG A 31 10.72 -1.59 -1.86
N LEU A 32 10.34 -0.38 -2.25
CA LEU A 32 10.58 0.16 -3.58
C LEU A 32 12.08 0.32 -3.83
N ARG A 33 12.84 0.80 -2.83
CA ARG A 33 14.30 0.93 -2.90
C ARG A 33 14.97 -0.43 -3.12
N GLU A 34 14.65 -1.42 -2.29
CA GLU A 34 15.20 -2.77 -2.41
C GLU A 34 14.94 -3.37 -3.81
N LEU A 35 13.71 -3.27 -4.29
CA LEU A 35 13.32 -3.80 -5.60
C LEU A 35 13.99 -3.05 -6.75
N SER A 36 14.12 -1.73 -6.64
CA SER A 36 14.82 -0.90 -7.63
C SER A 36 16.30 -1.29 -7.72
N GLU A 37 16.97 -1.45 -6.57
CA GLU A 37 18.36 -1.92 -6.52
C GLU A 37 18.51 -3.33 -7.11
N ARG A 38 17.57 -4.24 -6.80
CA ARG A 38 17.61 -5.63 -7.29
C ARG A 38 17.38 -5.75 -8.78
N THR A 39 16.54 -4.90 -9.35
CA THR A 39 16.19 -4.90 -10.79
C THR A 39 17.07 -3.98 -11.63
N GLY A 40 17.85 -3.09 -10.98
CA GLY A 40 18.62 -2.04 -11.66
C GLY A 40 17.78 -0.89 -12.19
N GLU A 41 16.52 -0.79 -11.78
CA GLU A 41 15.59 0.26 -12.18
C GLU A 41 15.76 1.53 -11.34
N PRO A 42 15.36 2.71 -11.86
CA PRO A 42 15.41 3.95 -11.10
C PRO A 42 14.44 3.95 -9.92
N PHE A 43 14.93 4.47 -8.79
CA PHE A 43 14.15 4.74 -7.59
C PHE A 43 13.56 6.16 -7.62
N TYR A 44 12.29 6.30 -7.26
CA TYR A 44 11.57 7.58 -7.21
C TYR A 44 11.00 7.81 -5.81
N GLU A 45 11.50 8.84 -5.11
CA GLU A 45 11.11 9.16 -3.73
C GLU A 45 9.79 9.94 -3.61
N ASP A 46 9.40 10.68 -4.65
CA ASP A 46 8.23 11.56 -4.63
C ASP A 46 6.91 10.86 -5.02
N LEU A 47 6.87 9.52 -4.96
CA LEU A 47 5.66 8.77 -5.31
C LEU A 47 4.57 8.89 -4.23
N THR A 48 3.32 8.85 -4.67
CA THR A 48 2.18 8.64 -3.76
C THR A 48 2.07 7.18 -3.37
N VAL A 49 1.28 6.88 -2.33
CA VAL A 49 0.99 5.50 -1.88
C VAL A 49 0.55 4.63 -3.06
N LEU A 50 -0.46 5.08 -3.82
CA LEU A 50 -0.98 4.31 -4.96
C LEU A 50 0.05 4.12 -6.07
N GLN A 51 0.87 5.13 -6.35
CA GLN A 51 1.92 5.02 -7.36
C GLN A 51 3.04 4.07 -6.91
N ALA A 52 3.41 4.13 -5.62
CA ALA A 52 4.40 3.23 -5.05
C ALA A 52 3.91 1.77 -5.08
N GLU A 53 2.64 1.50 -4.73
CA GLU A 53 2.06 0.15 -4.82
C GLU A 53 2.14 -0.42 -6.24
N GLN A 54 1.70 0.35 -7.23
CA GLN A 54 1.76 -0.07 -8.64
C GLN A 54 3.20 -0.34 -9.08
N ARG A 55 4.13 0.53 -8.69
CA ARG A 55 5.54 0.36 -9.06
C ARG A 55 6.17 -0.85 -8.38
N ILE A 56 5.88 -1.07 -7.09
CA ILE A 56 6.32 -2.25 -6.34
C ILE A 56 5.81 -3.52 -7.03
N GLU A 57 4.51 -3.61 -7.35
CA GLU A 57 3.91 -4.78 -8.01
C GLU A 57 4.60 -5.09 -9.35
N LEU A 58 4.87 -4.07 -10.16
CA LEU A 58 5.58 -4.24 -11.43
C LEU A 58 7.02 -4.74 -11.23
N LEU A 59 7.74 -4.18 -10.25
CA LEU A 59 9.12 -4.59 -9.96
C LEU A 59 9.17 -6.01 -9.37
N GLU A 60 8.21 -6.39 -8.53
CA GLU A 60 8.10 -7.75 -8.00
C GLU A 60 7.83 -8.77 -9.11
N ALA A 61 7.03 -8.42 -10.11
CA ALA A 61 6.74 -9.29 -11.25
C ALA A 61 7.96 -9.56 -12.14
N VAL A 62 8.89 -8.61 -12.27
CA VAL A 62 10.12 -8.77 -13.09
C VAL A 62 11.30 -9.32 -12.29
N ALA A 63 11.26 -9.24 -10.96
CA ALA A 63 12.34 -9.67 -10.09
C ALA A 63 12.22 -11.14 -9.64
N TYR A 64 11.40 -11.94 -10.34
CA TYR A 64 11.18 -13.39 -10.15
C TYR A 64 12.09 -14.19 -11.10
#